data_AF-A0A924QZE0-F1
#
_entry.id   AF-A0A924QZE0-F1
#
_cell.length_a   1.000
_cell.length_b   1.000
_cell.length_c   1.000
_cell.angle_alpha   90.00
_cell.angle_beta   90.00
_cell.angle_gamma   90.00
#
_symmetry.space_group_name_H-M   'P 1'
#
loop_
_entity.id
_entity.type
_entity.pdbx_description
1 polymer ?
#
loop_
_entity_poly.entity_id
_entity_poly.type
_entity_poly.pdbx_seq_one_letter_code
_entity_poly.pdbx_strand_id
1 'polypeptide(L)'
;METLNIKEAAEMLKIHPVTLSEKANVGEIPGTRVGKRWVFIKVDLIDYIRSQYKRQAMQGEPMEISICHSTKEKIPRFGGSRSRLPTDDAYNKALGLPTK
;
A
#
# COMPACT_ATOMS: atom_id res chain seq x y z
N MET A 1 12.71 -14.66 28.57
CA MET A 1 12.80 -13.43 27.76
C MET A 1 14.23 -13.35 27.25
N GLU A 2 14.44 -13.42 25.94
CA GLU A 2 15.78 -13.52 25.34
C GLU A 2 16.14 -12.17 24.70
N THR A 3 17.32 -11.65 25.05
CA THR A 3 17.86 -10.41 24.48
C THR A 3 18.97 -10.73 23.47
N LEU A 4 18.98 -10.01 22.36
CA LEU A 4 19.93 -10.18 21.26
C LEU A 4 20.80 -8.93 21.11
N ASN A 5 22.07 -9.15 20.78
CA ASN A 5 22.97 -8.10 20.35
C ASN A 5 22.73 -7.75 18.88
N ILE A 6 23.32 -6.65 18.40
CA ILE A 6 23.13 -6.17 17.02
C ILE A 6 23.47 -7.19 15.94
N LYS A 7 24.51 -8.01 16.16
CA LYS A 7 24.90 -9.04 15.19
C LYS A 7 23.89 -10.19 15.12
N GLU A 8 23.41 -10.64 16.27
CA GLU A 8 22.44 -11.73 16.37
C GLU A 8 21.07 -11.28 15.83
N ALA A 9 20.64 -10.07 16.18
CA ALA A 9 19.43 -9.46 15.64
C ALA A 9 19.50 -9.26 14.12
N ALA A 10 20.67 -8.82 13.61
CA ALA A 10 20.93 -8.65 12.18
C ALA A 10 20.86 -9.99 11.43
N GLU A 11 21.44 -11.05 11.99
CA GLU A 11 21.40 -12.39 11.41
C GLU A 11 19.98 -12.99 11.40
N MET A 12 19.20 -12.71 12.44
CA MET A 12 17.80 -13.15 12.54
C MET A 12 16.91 -12.43 11.51
N LEU A 13 17.07 -11.11 11.37
CA LEU A 13 16.31 -10.31 10.40
C LEU A 13 16.86 -10.37 8.97
N LYS A 14 18.04 -10.98 8.77
CA LYS A 14 18.78 -11.01 7.49
C LYS A 14 19.06 -9.61 6.93
N ILE A 15 19.47 -8.69 7.81
CA ILE A 15 19.82 -7.30 7.46
C ILE A 15 21.28 -7.04 7.89
N HIS A 16 21.99 -6.14 7.21
CA HIS A 16 23.32 -5.73 7.63
C HIS A 16 23.29 -4.99 9.00
N PRO A 17 24.21 -5.26 9.93
CA PRO A 17 24.16 -4.71 11.29
C PRO A 17 24.20 -3.17 11.34
N VAL A 18 24.88 -2.52 10.40
CA VAL A 18 24.91 -1.05 10.30
C VAL A 18 23.51 -0.51 9.99
N THR A 19 22.84 -1.08 8.99
CA THR A 19 21.47 -0.71 8.62
C THR A 19 20.48 -0.99 9.76
N LEU A 20 20.68 -2.09 10.50
CA LEU A 20 19.88 -2.37 11.69
C LEU A 20 20.06 -1.30 12.77
N SER A 21 21.30 -0.85 13.01
CA SER A 21 21.59 0.26 13.94
C SER A 21 20.90 1.55 13.51
N GLU A 22 20.95 1.89 12.23
CA GLU A 22 20.34 3.11 11.69
C GLU A 22 18.82 3.08 11.86
N LYS A 23 18.18 1.96 11.49
CA LYS A 23 16.73 1.77 11.65
C LYS A 23 16.29 1.78 13.12
N ALA A 24 17.09 1.20 14.01
CA ALA A 24 16.82 1.25 15.45
C ALA A 24 16.99 2.67 16.00
N ASN A 25 17.95 3.45 15.47
CA ASN A 25 18.17 4.85 15.87
C ASN A 25 17.01 5.77 15.44
N VAL A 26 16.44 5.53 14.25
CA VAL A 26 15.24 6.24 13.76
C VAL A 26 13.96 5.78 14.48
N GLY A 27 14.01 4.66 15.21
CA GLY A 27 12.85 4.08 15.91
C GLY A 27 11.94 3.24 15.02
N GLU A 28 12.40 2.84 13.82
CA GLU A 28 11.64 1.94 12.94
C GLU A 28 11.61 0.50 13.47
N ILE A 29 12.72 0.06 14.06
CA ILE A 29 12.87 -1.29 14.61
C ILE A 29 12.92 -1.19 16.14
N PRO A 30 12.12 -2.00 16.87
CA PRO A 30 12.12 -1.96 18.32
C PRO A 30 13.47 -2.45 18.87
N GLY A 31 14.22 -1.53 19.45
CA GLY A 31 15.52 -1.80 20.06
C GLY A 31 15.92 -0.62 20.93
N THR A 32 16.73 -0.89 21.95
CA THR A 32 17.23 0.16 22.84
C THR A 32 18.75 0.15 22.87
N ARG A 33 19.33 1.33 23.07
CA ARG A 33 20.76 1.50 23.21
C ARG A 33 21.11 1.53 24.70
N VAL A 34 21.77 0.47 25.17
CA VAL A 34 22.27 0.37 26.55
C VAL A 34 23.76 0.70 26.54
N GLY A 35 24.08 1.96 26.87
CA GLY A 35 25.43 2.50 26.77
C GLY A 35 25.94 2.57 25.31
N LYS A 36 26.98 1.79 24.98
CA LYS A 36 27.57 1.75 23.63
C LYS A 36 27.02 0.60 22.77
N ARG A 37 26.20 -0.29 23.31
CA ARG A 37 25.68 -1.47 22.61
C ARG A 37 24.18 -1.36 22.37
N TRP A 38 23.74 -1.88 21.24
CA TRP A 38 22.33 -2.09 20.96
C TRP A 38 21.86 -3.40 21.57
N VAL A 39 20.69 -3.37 22.20
CA VAL A 39 20.03 -4.52 22.79
C VAL A 39 18.62 -4.59 22.21
N PHE A 40 18.30 -5.76 21.69
CA PHE A 40 17.00 -6.07 21.11
C PHE A 40 16.32 -7.17 21.90
N ILE A 41 15.00 -7.10 22.04
CA ILE A 41 14.22 -8.19 22.62
C ILE A 41 13.72 -9.06 21.47
N LYS A 42 13.98 -10.37 21.54
CA LYS A 42 13.62 -11.30 20.46
C LYS A 42 12.12 -11.30 20.14
N VAL A 43 11.28 -11.19 21.18
CA VAL A 43 9.82 -11.14 21.03
C VAL A 43 9.40 -9.91 20.23
N ASP A 44 9.93 -8.74 20.57
CA ASP A 44 9.60 -7.48 19.87
C ASP A 44 10.04 -7.51 18.41
N LEU A 45 11.19 -8.13 18.10
CA LEU A 45 11.64 -8.32 16.72
C LEU A 45 10.71 -9.27 15.95
N ILE A 46 10.21 -10.34 16.57
CA ILE A 46 9.22 -11.25 15.96
C ILE A 46 7.91 -10.50 15.71
N ASP A 47 7.45 -9.70 16.66
CA ASP A 47 6.24 -8.89 16.51
C ASP A 47 6.40 -7.80 15.44
N TYR A 48 7.61 -7.22 15.31
CA TYR A 48 7.95 -6.37 14.18
C TYR A 48 7.78 -7.11 12.85
N ILE A 49 8.32 -8.33 12.70
CA ILE A 49 8.16 -9.14 11.48
C ILE A 49 6.66 -9.40 11.21
N ARG A 50 5.89 -9.75 12.25
CA ARG A 50 4.44 -9.99 12.14
C ARG A 50 3.68 -8.75 11.67
N SER A 51 4.08 -7.56 12.13
CA SER A 51 3.49 -6.30 11.70
C SER A 51 3.72 -6.01 10.21
N GLN A 52 4.86 -6.45 9.66
CA GLN A 52 5.18 -6.26 8.23
C GLN A 52 4.29 -7.11 7.32
N TYR A 53 3.90 -8.32 7.74
CA TYR A 53 2.99 -9.17 6.96
C TYR A 53 1.66 -8.46 6.64
N LYS A 54 1.09 -7.76 7.63
CA LYS A 54 -0.18 -7.03 7.43
C LYS A 54 -0.04 -5.93 6.39
N ARG A 55 1.10 -5.25 6.37
CA ARG A 55 1.38 -4.18 5.41
C ARG A 55 1.56 -4.72 3.99
N GLN A 56 2.18 -5.91 3.84
CA GLN A 56 2.40 -6.54 2.54
C GLN A 56 1.15 -7.23 1.98
N ALA A 57 0.31 -7.83 2.82
CA ALA A 57 -0.97 -8.41 2.39
C ALA A 57 -1.94 -7.35 1.85
N MET A 58 -1.82 -6.08 2.28
CA MET A 58 -2.57 -4.94 1.75
C MET A 58 -1.95 -4.32 0.48
N GLN A 59 -0.82 -4.82 -0.02
CA GLN A 59 -0.26 -4.39 -1.32
C GLN A 59 -0.88 -5.14 -2.51
N GLY A 60 -1.90 -5.97 -2.27
CA GLY A 60 -2.67 -6.65 -3.31
C GLY A 60 -3.77 -5.80 -3.96
N GLU A 61 -4.25 -4.74 -3.32
CA GLU A 61 -5.18 -3.79 -3.93
C GLU A 61 -4.89 -2.39 -3.36
N PRO A 62 -4.57 -1.38 -4.19
CA PRO A 62 -4.80 -0.03 -3.73
C PRO A 62 -6.30 0.06 -3.50
N MET A 63 -6.72 0.18 -2.24
CA MET A 63 -8.06 0.66 -1.95
C MET A 63 -8.18 1.97 -2.72
N GLU A 64 -8.95 1.95 -3.81
CA GLU A 64 -9.20 3.11 -4.64
C GLU A 64 -9.82 4.17 -3.75
N ILE A 65 -8.99 5.06 -3.21
CA ILE A 65 -9.45 6.37 -2.81
C ILE A 65 -9.59 7.14 -4.12
N SER A 66 -10.61 6.78 -4.92
CA SER A 66 -11.08 7.56 -6.06
C SER A 66 -11.94 8.71 -5.54
N ILE A 67 -11.39 9.52 -4.63
CA ILE A 67 -11.89 10.88 -4.47
C ILE A 67 -11.24 11.66 -5.61
N CYS A 68 -11.91 11.64 -6.75
CA CYS A 68 -11.61 12.48 -7.89
C CYS A 68 -11.57 13.95 -7.43
N HIS A 69 -10.38 14.53 -7.29
CA HIS A 69 -10.16 15.92 -6.90
C HIS A 69 -10.55 16.96 -7.98
N SER A 70 -11.36 16.57 -8.97
CA SER A 70 -11.85 17.51 -9.98
C SER A 70 -13.00 18.34 -9.41
N THR A 71 -12.67 19.39 -8.67
CA THR A 71 -13.64 20.41 -8.23
C THR A 71 -13.87 21.50 -9.28
N LYS A 72 -13.72 21.19 -10.57
CA LYS A 72 -13.95 22.13 -11.68
C LYS A 72 -14.98 21.60 -12.66
N GLU A 73 -16.22 21.47 -12.20
CA GLU A 73 -17.35 21.55 -13.14
C GLU A 73 -17.57 23.01 -13.54
N LYS A 74 -17.06 23.40 -14.71
CA LYS A 74 -17.83 24.27 -15.60
C LYS A 74 -18.32 23.36 -16.70
N ILE A 75 -19.54 22.84 -16.57
CA ILE A 75 -20.22 22.08 -17.63
C ILE A 75 -20.32 23.02 -18.84
N PRO A 76 -19.57 22.83 -19.94
CA PRO A 76 -19.84 23.55 -21.16
C PRO A 76 -21.17 23.02 -21.69
N ARG A 77 -22.13 23.92 -21.96
CA ARG A 77 -23.37 23.54 -22.63
C ARG A 77 -23.00 23.03 -24.03
N PHE A 78 -23.21 21.73 -24.26
CA PHE A 78 -23.14 21.05 -25.56
C PHE A 78 -21.76 20.96 -26.23
N GLY A 79 -21.14 19.78 -26.08
CA GLY A 79 -20.07 19.27 -26.95
C GLY A 79 -20.46 17.91 -27.56
N GLY A 80 -21.74 17.71 -27.86
CA GLY A 80 -22.22 16.49 -28.53
C GLY A 80 -21.98 16.59 -30.03
N SER A 81 -21.19 15.66 -30.59
CA SER A 81 -21.21 15.41 -32.03
C SER A 81 -22.59 14.86 -32.38
N ARG A 82 -23.39 15.63 -33.12
CA ARG A 82 -24.68 15.17 -33.66
C ARG A 82 -24.43 14.20 -34.81
N SER A 83 -23.88 13.03 -34.55
CA SER A 83 -24.04 11.91 -35.48
C SER A 83 -25.44 11.35 -35.27
N ARG A 84 -26.40 11.82 -36.07
CA ARG A 84 -27.65 11.08 -36.29
C ARG A 84 -27.30 9.83 -37.08
N LEU A 85 -26.83 8.80 -36.42
CA LEU A 85 -26.66 7.50 -37.04
C LEU A 85 -27.67 6.52 -36.43
N PRO A 86 -28.28 5.62 -37.23
CA PRO A 86 -29.25 4.60 -36.77
C PRO A 86 -28.64 3.53 -35.86
N THR A 87 -27.48 3.82 -35.26
CA THR A 87 -26.63 2.85 -34.57
C THR A 87 -27.30 2.33 -33.31
N ASP A 88 -28.07 3.16 -32.61
CA ASP A 88 -28.83 2.72 -31.43
C ASP A 88 -29.88 1.65 -31.77
N ASP A 89 -30.57 1.78 -32.91
CA ASP A 89 -31.53 0.76 -33.37
C ASP A 89 -30.82 -0.55 -33.75
N ALA A 90 -29.67 -0.43 -34.43
CA ALA A 90 -28.84 -1.59 -34.77
C ALA A 90 -28.31 -2.31 -33.51
N TYR A 91 -27.90 -1.57 -32.47
CA TYR A 91 -27.47 -2.14 -31.20
C TYR A 91 -28.62 -2.78 -30.44
N ASN A 92 -29.77 -2.11 -30.33
CA ASN A 92 -30.95 -2.65 -29.65
C ASN A 92 -31.43 -3.95 -30.33
N LYS A 93 -31.41 -4.00 -31.66
CA LYS A 93 -31.71 -5.22 -32.42
C LYS A 93 -30.72 -6.34 -32.15
N ALA A 94 -29.41 -6.05 -32.13
CA ALA A 94 -28.39 -7.04 -31.82
C ALA A 94 -28.48 -7.57 -30.37
N LEU A 95 -28.91 -6.72 -29.45
CA LEU A 95 -29.08 -7.05 -28.03
C LEU A 95 -30.47 -7.62 -27.69
N GLY A 96 -31.37 -7.74 -28.68
CA GLY A 96 -32.73 -8.28 -28.48
C GLY A 96 -33.62 -7.42 -27.59
N LEU A 97 -33.31 -6.13 -27.45
CA LEU A 97 -34.08 -5.22 -26.62
C LEU A 97 -35.31 -4.69 -27.38
N PRO A 98 -36.48 -4.58 -26.74
CA PRO A 98 -37.65 -3.99 -27.38
C PRO A 98 -37.39 -2.51 -27.66
N THR A 99 -37.42 -2.12 -28.93
CA THR A 99 -37.42 -0.72 -29.35
C THR A 99 -38.82 -0.15 -29.12
N LYS A 100 -38.92 1.00 -28.44
CA LYS A 100 -40.18 1.65 -28.06
C LYS A 100 -40.55 2.76 -29.04
#